data_AF-A0A2H1WUQ2-F1
#
_entry.id   AF-A0A2H1WUQ2-F1
#
_cell.length_a   1.000
_cell.length_b   1.000
_cell.length_c   1.000
_cell.angle_alpha   90.00
_cell.angle_beta   90.00
_cell.angle_gamma   90.00
#
_symmetry.space_group_name_H-M   'P 1'
#
loop_
_entity.id
_entity.type
_entity.pdbx_description
1 polymer ?
#
loop_
_entity_poly.entity_id
_entity_poly.type
_entity_poly.pdbx_seq_one_letter_code
_entity_poly.pdbx_strand_id
1 'polypeptide(L)'
;EVNIGRAPVRGRPAVILTEHLVPLWPSGKPVSPAKLADIQSILHLIPEDAQSFYNGVICDDAIEDDIDGLDTVDFEIQYDDNI
;
A
#
# COMPACT_ATOMS: atom_id res chain seq x y z
N GLU A 1 -6.65 42.26 26.26
CA GLU A 1 -5.92 41.13 25.64
C GLU A 1 -6.50 39.82 26.11
N VAL A 2 -6.86 38.92 25.20
CA VAL A 2 -7.35 37.57 25.53
C VAL A 2 -6.21 36.60 25.28
N ASN A 3 -5.65 36.03 26.35
CA ASN A 3 -4.60 35.01 26.27
C ASN A 3 -5.23 33.63 26.09
N ILE A 4 -5.21 33.10 24.86
CA ILE A 4 -5.61 31.72 24.56
C ILE A 4 -4.38 30.83 24.77
N GLY A 5 -4.19 30.34 26.00
CA GLY A 5 -3.15 29.37 26.31
C GLY A 5 -3.39 28.06 25.55
N ARG A 6 -2.39 27.59 24.80
CA ARG A 6 -2.43 26.24 24.19
C ARG A 6 -2.41 25.21 25.32
N ALA A 7 -3.50 24.44 25.47
CA ALA A 7 -3.50 23.29 26.35
C ALA A 7 -2.50 22.25 25.82
N PRO A 8 -1.61 21.69 26.65
CA PRO A 8 -0.73 20.62 26.23
C PRO A 8 -1.59 19.38 25.92
N VAL A 9 -1.60 18.97 24.64
CA VAL A 9 -2.23 17.71 24.22
C VAL A 9 -1.39 16.58 24.80
N ARG A 10 -1.76 16.10 26.00
CA ARG A 10 -1.20 14.90 26.61
C ARG A 10 -1.80 13.68 25.94
N GLY A 11 -1.37 13.39 24.70
CA GLY A 11 -1.55 12.06 24.13
C GLY A 11 -0.68 11.08 24.92
N ARG A 12 -1.24 9.98 25.45
CA ARG A 12 -0.41 8.87 25.88
C ARG A 12 0.30 8.33 24.64
N PRO A 13 1.63 8.08 24.68
CA PRO A 13 2.26 7.35 23.60
C PRO A 13 1.58 5.98 23.51
N ALA A 14 1.06 5.64 22.34
CA ALA A 14 0.58 4.29 22.07
C ALA A 14 1.81 3.38 22.18
N VAL A 15 1.84 2.54 23.20
CA VAL A 15 2.85 1.50 23.32
C VAL A 15 2.42 0.39 22.37
N ILE A 16 2.92 0.42 21.13
CA ILE A 16 2.77 -0.68 20.20
C ILE A 16 3.78 -1.73 20.62
N LEU A 17 3.32 -2.77 21.32
CA LEU A 17 4.17 -3.90 21.65
C LEU A 17 4.34 -4.74 20.38
N THR A 18 5.58 -5.00 19.99
CA THR A 18 5.92 -5.76 18.77
C THR A 18 5.32 -7.17 18.79
N GLU A 19 5.04 -7.72 19.97
CA GLU A 19 4.32 -8.98 20.18
C GLU A 19 2.88 -8.98 19.66
N HIS A 20 2.27 -7.81 19.43
CA HIS A 20 0.97 -7.68 18.79
C HIS A 20 1.04 -7.59 17.27
N LEU A 21 2.24 -7.44 16.70
CA LEU A 21 2.45 -7.37 15.25
C LEU A 21 2.74 -8.78 14.72
N VAL A 22 1.69 -9.50 14.35
CA VAL A 22 1.82 -10.81 13.70
C VAL A 22 2.37 -10.60 12.28
N PRO A 23 3.47 -11.26 11.88
CA PRO A 23 3.97 -11.20 10.52
C PRO A 23 2.91 -11.75 9.54
N LEU A 24 2.48 -10.94 8.58
CA LEU A 24 1.47 -11.34 7.60
C LEU A 24 2.00 -12.37 6.59
N TRP A 25 3.28 -12.26 6.23
CA TRP A 25 3.92 -13.09 5.21
C TRP A 25 5.27 -13.63 5.69
N PRO A 26 5.29 -14.51 6.71
CA PRO A 26 6.53 -15.04 7.29
C PRO A 26 7.32 -15.91 6.31
N SER A 27 6.64 -16.54 5.35
CA SER A 27 7.18 -17.40 4.30
C SER A 27 7.32 -16.71 2.94
N GLY A 28 7.05 -15.40 2.90
CA GLY A 28 7.05 -14.63 1.66
C GLY A 28 5.64 -14.28 1.17
N LYS A 29 5.55 -13.20 0.40
CA LYS A 29 4.28 -12.67 -0.11
C LYS A 29 3.97 -13.32 -1.46
N PRO A 30 2.85 -14.06 -1.60
CA PRO A 30 2.46 -14.61 -2.88
C PRO A 30 1.93 -13.51 -3.80
N VAL A 31 2.28 -13.58 -5.09
CA VAL A 31 1.84 -12.66 -6.14
C VAL A 31 1.60 -13.43 -7.44
N SER A 32 0.82 -12.83 -8.34
CA SER A 32 0.61 -13.37 -9.68
C SER A 32 1.93 -13.49 -10.47
N PRO A 33 2.02 -14.43 -11.44
CA PRO A 33 3.20 -14.59 -12.29
C PRO A 33 3.58 -13.30 -13.04
N ALA A 34 2.58 -12.56 -13.52
CA ALA A 34 2.79 -11.29 -14.24
C ALA A 34 3.45 -10.25 -13.34
N LYS A 35 2.95 -10.07 -12.11
CA LYS A 35 3.51 -9.11 -11.15
C LYS A 35 4.93 -9.50 -10.72
N LEU A 36 5.21 -10.79 -10.56
CA LEU A 36 6.56 -11.25 -10.25
C LEU A 36 7.55 -10.91 -11.38
N ALA A 37 7.16 -11.13 -12.62
CA ALA A 37 7.97 -10.78 -13.78
C ALA A 37 8.26 -9.27 -13.84
N ASP A 38 7.25 -8.44 -13.58
CA ASP A 38 7.41 -6.99 -13.51
C ASP A 38 8.38 -6.56 -12.40
N ILE A 39 8.21 -7.11 -11.20
CA ILE A 39 9.10 -6.86 -10.06
C ILE A 39 10.55 -7.22 -10.41
N GLN A 40 10.78 -8.40 -11.01
CA GLN A 40 12.11 -8.83 -11.42
C GLN A 40 12.72 -7.91 -12.49
N SER A 41 11.89 -7.42 -13.42
CA SER A 41 12.34 -6.51 -14.48
C SER A 41 12.88 -5.19 -13.91
N ILE A 42 12.29 -4.69 -12.82
CA ILE A 42 12.67 -3.42 -12.19
C ILE A 42 13.62 -3.57 -11.01
N LEU A 43 13.92 -4.80 -10.56
CA LEU A 43 14.71 -5.05 -9.34
C LEU A 43 16.08 -4.37 -9.37
N HIS A 44 16.69 -4.25 -10.53
CA HIS A 44 17.97 -3.56 -10.73
C HIS A 44 17.92 -2.04 -10.52
N LEU A 45 16.72 -1.44 -10.54
CA LEU A 45 16.48 -0.02 -10.23
C LEU A 45 16.23 0.20 -8.73
N ILE A 46 15.96 -0.87 -7.98
CA ILE A 46 15.65 -0.80 -6.56
C ILE A 46 16.96 -0.71 -5.77
N PRO A 47 17.07 0.24 -4.81
CA PRO A 47 18.21 0.32 -3.91
C PRO A 47 18.52 -1.02 -3.22
N GLU A 48 19.81 -1.33 -3.06
CA GLU A 48 20.28 -2.64 -2.57
C GLU A 48 19.71 -3.00 -1.18
N ASP A 49 19.54 -2.01 -0.30
CA ASP A 49 18.93 -2.19 1.02
C ASP A 49 17.45 -2.61 0.96
N ALA A 50 16.74 -2.15 -0.06
CA ALA A 50 15.33 -2.48 -0.29
C ALA A 50 15.12 -3.78 -1.08
N GLN A 51 16.12 -4.30 -1.81
CA GLN A 51 15.99 -5.53 -2.61
C GLN A 51 15.65 -6.75 -1.75
N SER A 52 16.12 -6.79 -0.50
CA SER A 52 15.83 -7.87 0.46
C SER A 52 14.34 -8.13 0.66
N PHE A 53 13.51 -7.08 0.58
CA PHE A 53 12.06 -7.18 0.67
C PHE A 53 11.47 -7.92 -0.54
N TYR A 54 11.92 -7.60 -1.74
CA TYR A 54 11.40 -8.15 -3.00
C TYR A 54 11.87 -9.59 -3.25
N ASN A 55 13.01 -9.98 -2.68
CA ASN A 55 13.48 -11.37 -2.72
C ASN A 55 12.56 -12.34 -1.96
N GLY A 56 11.73 -11.82 -1.03
CA GLY A 56 10.73 -12.61 -0.31
C GLY A 56 9.41 -12.79 -1.06
N VAL A 57 9.31 -12.35 -2.32
CA VAL A 57 8.09 -12.49 -3.12
C VAL A 57 8.07 -13.86 -3.80
N ILE A 58 6.96 -14.57 -3.70
CA ILE A 58 6.80 -15.93 -4.26
C ILE A 58 5.73 -15.92 -5.35
N CYS A 59 5.93 -16.72 -6.40
CA CYS A 59 4.95 -16.91 -7.46
C CYS A 59 3.81 -17.80 -6.96
N ASP A 60 2.57 -17.40 -7.19
CA ASP A 60 1.39 -18.22 -6.94
C ASP A 60 0.42 -18.09 -8.12
N ASP A 61 0.24 -19.19 -8.86
CA ASP A 61 -0.65 -19.26 -10.03
C ASP A 61 -2.14 -19.20 -9.63
N ALA A 62 -2.47 -19.44 -8.35
CA ALA A 62 -3.82 -19.32 -7.84
C ALA A 62 -4.18 -17.88 -7.45
N ILE A 63 -3.20 -16.97 -7.39
CA ILE A 63 -3.45 -15.55 -7.16
C ILE A 63 -3.81 -14.89 -8.48
N GLU A 64 -5.11 -14.64 -8.62
CA GLU A 64 -5.64 -13.64 -9.51
C GLU A 64 -5.49 -12.29 -8.78
N ASP A 65 -4.69 -11.40 -9.35
CA ASP A 65 -4.54 -10.05 -8.83
C ASP A 65 -5.82 -9.28 -9.18
N ASP A 66 -6.54 -8.76 -8.17
CA ASP A 66 -7.73 -7.89 -8.32
C ASP A 66 -7.37 -6.51 -8.94
N ILE A 67 -6.68 -6.52 -10.09
CA ILE A 67 -6.22 -5.35 -10.85
C ILE A 67 -7.04 -5.28 -12.14
N ASP A 68 -8.33 -5.50 -12.05
CA ASP A 68 -9.27 -5.02 -13.06
C ASP A 68 -10.23 -4.05 -12.38
N GLY A 69 -9.81 -2.78 -12.36
CA GLY A 69 -10.71 -1.65 -12.54
C GLY A 69 -11.69 -1.35 -11.41
N LEU A 70 -11.68 -0.10 -10.97
CA LEU A 70 -12.91 0.56 -10.56
C LEU A 70 -13.83 0.58 -11.81
N ASP A 71 -14.62 -0.48 -12.03
CA ASP A 71 -15.42 -0.72 -13.24
C ASP A 71 -16.52 0.33 -13.50
N THR A 72 -16.68 1.28 -12.60
CA THR A 72 -17.55 2.44 -12.76
C THR A 72 -16.90 3.67 -12.12
N VAL A 73 -16.19 4.44 -12.93
CA VAL A 73 -15.98 5.84 -12.59
C VAL A 73 -17.24 6.60 -13.02
N ASP A 74 -18.19 6.77 -12.10
CA ASP A 74 -19.39 7.60 -12.27
C ASP A 74 -18.99 9.09 -12.30
N PHE A 75 -18.42 9.53 -13.42
CA PHE A 75 -18.40 10.95 -13.75
C PHE A 75 -19.67 11.25 -14.53
N GLU A 76 -20.71 11.75 -13.84
CA GLU A 76 -21.84 12.38 -14.53
C GLU A 76 -21.30 13.58 -15.33
N ILE A 77 -21.22 13.42 -16.65
CA ILE A 77 -20.95 14.54 -17.55
C ILE A 77 -22.18 15.44 -17.51
N GLN A 78 -22.10 16.52 -16.74
CA GLN A 78 -23.07 17.60 -16.78
C GLN A 78 -22.84 18.36 -18.09
N TYR A 79 -23.66 18.08 -19.11
CA TYR A 79 -23.68 18.90 -20.32
C TYR A 79 -24.32 20.25 -19.94
N ASP A 80 -23.54 21.32 -20.00
CA ASP A 80 -24.08 22.69 -19.98
C ASP A 80 -24.81 22.91 -21.31
N ASP A 81 -26.12 22.67 -21.31
CA ASP A 81 -27.01 23.02 -22.42
C ASP A 81 -27.13 24.55 -22.51
N ASN A 82 -26.20 25.20 -23.22
CA ASN A 82 -26.32 26.60 -23.66
C ASN A 82 -25.59 26.82 -24.99
N ILE A 83 -26.24 26.48 -26.10
CA ILE A 83 -26.09 27.17 -27.40
C ILE A 83 -27.47 27.29 -28.06
#